data_AF-A0A257LQV5-F1
#
_entry.id   AF-A0A257LQV5-F1
#
_cell.length_a   1.000
_cell.length_b   1.000
_cell.length_c   1.000
_cell.angle_alpha   90.00
_cell.angle_beta   90.00
_cell.angle_gamma   90.00
#
_symmetry.space_group_name_H-M   'P 1'
#
loop_
_entity.id
_entity.type
_entity.pdbx_description
1 polymer ?
#
loop_
_entity_poly.entity_id
_entity_poly.type
_entity_poly.pdbx_seq_one_letter_code
_entity_poly.pdbx_strand_id
1 'polypeptide(L)'
;WEKANARLAEPDFSVRGILKKFDVRMVGTTDDPADPLDDHHAIAAEGFSTKVLPTFRPDKVFQVDRPDLFNAWLTKLEAIADSSIHHLSALLASLQKRHEDFHAAGGRLSDHGLDRCPALSCSDTEASLIFDKARSGRAVSSEEKERFSFYLMVFFGQLDAARGWTKQLHLGPMRNTNSQMFKNLGPDSGFDTIGDTQQGPALVAYLDALASG
;
A
#
# COMPACT_ATOMS: atom_id res chain seq x y z
N TRP A 1 17.08 25.45 -20.61
CA TRP A 1 15.62 25.54 -20.75
C TRP A 1 15.19 25.33 -22.19
N GLU A 2 15.43 26.27 -23.11
CA GLU A 2 14.95 26.20 -24.51
C GLU A 2 15.31 24.89 -25.23
N LYS A 3 16.58 24.48 -25.16
CA LYS A 3 17.04 23.20 -25.73
C LYS A 3 16.27 21.99 -25.20
N ALA A 4 15.97 21.97 -23.90
CA ALA A 4 15.25 20.85 -23.29
C ALA A 4 13.78 20.82 -23.73
N ASN A 5 13.12 21.99 -23.81
CA ASN A 5 11.73 22.06 -24.26
C ASN A 5 11.58 21.67 -25.72
N ALA A 6 12.53 22.07 -26.57
CA ALA A 6 12.58 21.61 -27.96
C ALA A 6 12.66 20.08 -28.02
N ARG A 7 13.50 19.46 -27.19
CA ARG A 7 13.60 17.99 -27.09
C ARG A 7 12.30 17.36 -26.58
N LEU A 8 11.66 17.89 -25.54
CA LEU A 8 10.43 17.32 -24.95
C LEU A 8 9.24 17.29 -25.93
N ALA A 9 9.25 18.11 -26.97
CA ALA A 9 8.25 18.08 -28.04
C ALA A 9 8.50 16.96 -29.09
N GLU A 10 9.68 16.33 -29.07
CA GLU A 10 10.03 15.24 -29.98
C GLU A 10 9.41 13.90 -29.53
N PRO A 11 8.95 13.03 -30.46
CA PRO A 11 8.34 11.74 -30.09
C PRO A 11 9.22 10.82 -29.24
N ASP A 12 10.55 10.88 -29.38
CA ASP A 12 11.49 10.07 -28.59
C ASP A 12 11.67 10.56 -27.14
N PHE A 13 11.14 11.75 -26.82
CA PHE A 13 11.07 12.30 -25.46
C PHE A 13 9.66 12.25 -24.85
N SER A 14 8.70 11.61 -25.54
CA SER A 14 7.48 11.14 -24.88
C SER A 14 7.81 10.11 -23.80
N VAL A 15 6.91 9.87 -22.85
CA VAL A 15 7.11 8.84 -21.80
C VAL A 15 7.54 7.50 -22.41
N ARG A 16 6.83 7.03 -23.44
CA ARG A 16 7.15 5.77 -24.13
C ARG A 16 8.46 5.83 -24.90
N GLY A 17 8.76 6.99 -25.50
CA GLY A 17 10.04 7.25 -26.16
C GLY A 17 11.21 7.11 -25.20
N ILE A 18 11.10 7.72 -24.01
CA ILE A 18 12.12 7.67 -22.96
C ILE A 18 12.30 6.24 -22.44
N LEU A 19 11.21 5.54 -22.10
CA LEU A 19 11.27 4.15 -21.63
C LEU A 19 11.95 3.24 -22.66
N LYS A 20 11.63 3.39 -23.95
CA LYS A 20 12.29 2.66 -25.03
C LYS A 20 13.77 3.02 -25.15
N LYS A 21 14.11 4.31 -25.07
CA LYS A 21 15.49 4.81 -25.19
C LYS A 21 16.42 4.29 -24.08
N PHE A 22 15.88 4.12 -22.88
CA PHE A 22 16.60 3.55 -21.74
C PHE A 22 16.47 2.03 -21.62
N ASP A 23 15.94 1.36 -22.65
CA ASP A 23 15.72 -0.10 -22.67
C ASP A 23 14.94 -0.64 -21.45
N VAL A 24 13.98 0.15 -20.94
CA VAL A 24 13.18 -0.26 -19.78
C VAL A 24 12.26 -1.40 -20.19
N ARG A 25 12.47 -2.57 -19.61
CA ARG A 25 11.68 -3.79 -19.90
C ARG A 25 10.43 -3.91 -19.03
N MET A 26 10.50 -3.42 -17.80
CA MET A 26 9.40 -3.45 -16.84
C MET A 26 9.46 -2.23 -15.93
N VAL A 27 8.28 -1.71 -15.56
CA VAL A 27 8.07 -0.77 -14.47
C VAL A 27 7.07 -1.41 -13.51
N GLY A 28 7.43 -1.49 -12.23
CA GLY A 28 6.48 -1.73 -11.15
C GLY A 28 5.99 -0.39 -10.62
N THR A 29 4.73 -0.04 -10.86
CA THR A 29 4.10 1.12 -10.20
C THR A 29 3.77 0.76 -8.76
N THR A 30 3.32 1.71 -7.96
CA THR A 30 2.90 1.50 -6.57
C THR A 30 1.48 2.01 -6.42
N ASP A 31 0.56 1.12 -6.11
CA ASP A 31 -0.87 1.36 -6.29
C ASP A 31 -1.65 0.93 -5.05
N ASP A 32 -2.66 1.72 -4.68
CA ASP A 32 -3.53 1.42 -3.55
C ASP A 32 -4.54 0.33 -3.93
N PRO A 33 -4.86 -0.63 -3.04
CA PRO A 33 -5.90 -1.63 -3.30
C PRO A 33 -7.27 -1.03 -3.62
N ALA A 34 -7.55 0.19 -3.16
CA ALA A 34 -8.79 0.91 -3.39
C ALA A 34 -8.76 1.81 -4.65
N ASP A 35 -7.69 1.76 -5.46
CA ASP A 35 -7.61 2.45 -6.75
C ASP A 35 -7.96 1.49 -7.91
N PRO A 36 -8.51 2.01 -9.04
CA PRO A 36 -8.75 1.23 -10.24
C PRO A 36 -7.44 0.85 -10.94
N LEU A 37 -7.46 -0.24 -11.71
CA LEU A 37 -6.31 -0.70 -12.51
C LEU A 37 -6.50 -0.44 -14.02
N ASP A 38 -7.42 0.46 -14.37
CA ASP A 38 -7.83 0.71 -15.76
C ASP A 38 -6.66 1.14 -16.65
N ASP A 39 -5.74 1.97 -16.13
CA ASP A 39 -4.55 2.40 -16.86
C ASP A 39 -3.60 1.23 -17.14
N HIS A 40 -3.40 0.30 -16.19
CA HIS A 40 -2.60 -0.90 -16.42
C HIS A 40 -3.22 -1.80 -17.50
N HIS A 41 -4.54 -1.98 -17.46
CA HIS A 41 -5.26 -2.75 -18.46
C HIS A 41 -5.18 -2.10 -19.85
N ALA A 42 -5.33 -0.78 -19.93
CA ALA A 42 -5.19 -0.03 -21.17
C ALA A 42 -3.78 -0.17 -21.76
N ILE A 43 -2.74 0.08 -20.95
CA ILE A 43 -1.34 -0.03 -21.38
C ILE A 43 -1.02 -1.46 -21.86
N ALA A 44 -1.51 -2.49 -21.16
CA ALA A 44 -1.32 -3.87 -21.55
C ALA A 44 -1.99 -4.21 -22.89
N ALA A 45 -3.18 -3.66 -23.15
CA ALA A 45 -3.92 -3.88 -24.39
C ALA A 45 -3.26 -3.22 -25.62
N GLU A 46 -2.48 -2.17 -25.42
CA GLU A 46 -1.80 -1.44 -26.51
C GLU A 46 -0.58 -2.16 -27.09
N GLY A 47 -0.12 -3.27 -26.49
CA GLY A 47 1.05 -4.02 -26.97
C GLY A 47 2.37 -3.27 -26.82
N PHE A 48 2.45 -2.33 -25.87
CA PHE A 48 3.69 -1.61 -25.55
C PHE A 48 4.77 -2.57 -25.04
N SER A 49 6.02 -2.40 -25.48
CA SER A 49 7.11 -3.33 -25.19
C SER A 49 7.53 -3.36 -23.72
N THR A 50 7.41 -2.23 -23.02
CA THR A 50 7.69 -2.14 -21.58
C THR A 50 6.45 -2.60 -20.81
N LYS A 51 6.61 -3.59 -19.95
CA LYS A 51 5.53 -4.03 -19.05
C LYS A 51 5.34 -2.99 -17.94
N VAL A 52 4.13 -2.49 -17.74
CA VAL A 52 3.80 -1.60 -16.62
C VAL A 52 2.85 -2.38 -15.72
N LEU A 53 3.33 -2.81 -14.56
CA LEU A 53 2.64 -3.76 -13.67
C LEU A 53 2.41 -3.12 -12.29
N PRO A 54 1.28 -3.38 -11.63
CA PRO A 54 0.98 -2.77 -10.34
C PRO A 54 1.71 -3.47 -9.18
N THR A 55 2.06 -2.70 -8.15
CA THR A 55 2.56 -3.20 -6.84
C THR A 55 1.54 -2.86 -5.78
N PHE A 56 1.10 -3.86 -5.01
CA PHE A 56 0.02 -3.73 -4.03
C PHE A 56 0.51 -3.03 -2.75
N ARG A 57 0.03 -1.81 -2.47
CA ARG A 57 0.42 -1.03 -1.29
C ARG A 57 -0.77 -0.65 -0.40
N PRO A 58 -1.11 -1.47 0.60
CA PRO A 58 -2.31 -1.28 1.40
C PRO A 58 -2.16 -0.32 2.59
N ASP A 59 -1.18 0.60 2.61
CA ASP A 59 -0.81 1.38 3.80
C ASP A 59 -1.98 2.11 4.49
N LYS A 60 -2.99 2.57 3.73
CA LYS A 60 -4.14 3.31 4.28
C LYS A 60 -5.04 2.46 5.18
N VAL A 61 -5.02 1.13 5.05
CA VAL A 61 -5.81 0.22 5.91
C VAL A 61 -5.40 0.32 7.38
N PHE A 62 -4.16 0.72 7.66
CA PHE A 62 -3.63 0.80 9.02
C PHE A 62 -4.08 2.06 9.79
N GLN A 63 -4.82 2.98 9.14
CA GLN A 63 -5.20 4.29 9.71
C GLN A 63 -6.45 4.22 10.62
N VAL A 64 -6.63 3.13 11.36
CA VAL A 64 -7.77 2.91 12.28
C VAL A 64 -7.81 3.90 13.45
N ASP A 65 -6.69 4.58 13.76
CA ASP A 65 -6.60 5.71 14.69
C ASP A 65 -7.18 7.02 14.12
N ARG A 66 -7.45 7.05 12.82
CA ARG A 66 -8.02 8.17 12.07
C ARG A 66 -9.28 7.69 11.36
N PRO A 67 -10.38 7.45 12.11
CA PRO A 67 -11.57 6.79 11.59
C PRO A 67 -12.25 7.57 10.45
N ASP A 68 -12.07 8.89 10.39
CA ASP A 68 -12.51 9.73 9.26
C ASP A 68 -11.82 9.32 7.95
N LEU A 69 -10.49 9.16 7.97
CA LEU A 69 -9.69 8.75 6.81
C LEU A 69 -9.91 7.28 6.48
N PHE A 70 -9.95 6.42 7.51
CA PHE A 70 -10.18 4.99 7.35
C PHE A 70 -11.54 4.70 6.70
N ASN A 71 -12.62 5.32 7.19
CA ASN A 71 -13.95 5.12 6.62
C ASN A 71 -14.06 5.67 5.20
N ALA A 72 -13.46 6.81 4.90
CA ALA A 72 -13.42 7.35 3.54
C ALA A 72 -12.67 6.41 2.56
N TRP A 73 -11.58 5.80 3.02
CA TRP A 73 -10.85 4.79 2.24
C TRP A 73 -11.66 3.50 2.07
N LEU A 74 -12.36 3.03 3.13
CA LEU A 74 -13.25 1.87 3.02
C LEU A 74 -14.35 2.09 1.99
N THR A 75 -14.94 3.28 1.91
CA THR A 75 -15.95 3.58 0.86
C THR A 75 -15.38 3.42 -0.55
N LYS A 76 -14.12 3.82 -0.78
CA LYS A 76 -13.46 3.59 -2.07
C LYS A 76 -13.22 2.12 -2.33
N LEU A 77 -12.75 1.39 -1.32
CA LEU A 77 -12.53 -0.05 -1.42
C LEU A 77 -13.83 -0.81 -1.68
N GLU A 78 -14.93 -0.46 -1.01
CA GLU A 78 -16.26 -1.02 -1.22
C GLU A 78 -16.71 -0.86 -2.68
N ALA A 79 -16.49 0.33 -3.26
CA ALA A 79 -16.84 0.63 -4.65
C ALA A 79 -16.00 -0.17 -5.65
N ILE A 80 -14.68 -0.29 -5.45
CA ILE A 80 -13.79 -1.03 -6.36
C ILE A 80 -13.94 -2.55 -6.18
N ALA A 81 -14.18 -3.03 -4.96
CA ALA A 81 -14.38 -4.43 -4.67
C ALA A 81 -15.80 -4.92 -5.01
N ASP A 82 -16.75 -4.01 -5.23
CA ASP A 82 -18.18 -4.31 -5.42
C ASP A 82 -18.76 -5.13 -4.26
N SER A 83 -18.43 -4.72 -3.03
CA SER A 83 -18.82 -5.42 -1.81
C SER A 83 -18.90 -4.49 -0.62
N SER A 84 -19.94 -4.64 0.22
CA SER A 84 -20.09 -3.85 1.45
C SER A 84 -19.19 -4.35 2.57
N ILE A 85 -18.57 -3.44 3.31
CA ILE A 85 -17.61 -3.73 4.39
C ILE A 85 -18.19 -3.25 5.73
N HIS A 86 -18.94 -4.15 6.38
CA HIS A 86 -19.59 -3.90 7.66
C HIS A 86 -18.92 -4.59 8.86
N HIS A 87 -18.08 -5.59 8.63
CA HIS A 87 -17.35 -6.35 9.65
C HIS A 87 -15.98 -6.77 9.10
N LEU A 88 -15.06 -7.14 10.00
CA LEU A 88 -13.67 -7.46 9.65
C LEU A 88 -13.57 -8.51 8.52
N SER A 89 -14.36 -9.58 8.55
CA SER A 89 -14.28 -10.61 7.50
C SER A 89 -14.66 -10.09 6.11
N ALA A 90 -15.51 -9.08 6.00
CA ALA A 90 -15.82 -8.44 4.72
C ALA A 90 -14.65 -7.58 4.23
N LEU A 91 -13.94 -6.91 5.14
CA LEU A 91 -12.70 -6.19 4.81
C LEU A 91 -11.64 -7.18 4.27
N LEU A 92 -11.40 -8.29 4.97
CA LEU A 92 -10.42 -9.30 4.54
C LEU A 92 -10.79 -9.89 3.17
N ALA A 93 -12.06 -10.24 2.95
CA ALA A 93 -12.54 -10.73 1.66
C ALA A 93 -12.34 -9.70 0.54
N SER A 94 -12.63 -8.42 0.80
CA SER A 94 -12.43 -7.33 -0.16
C SER A 94 -10.95 -7.15 -0.51
N LEU A 95 -10.07 -7.15 0.50
CA LEU A 95 -8.63 -7.06 0.30
C LEU A 95 -8.06 -8.27 -0.46
N GLN A 96 -8.54 -9.47 -0.15
CA GLN A 96 -8.17 -10.68 -0.90
C GLN A 96 -8.60 -10.57 -2.36
N LYS A 97 -9.84 -10.17 -2.64
CA LYS A 97 -10.32 -9.93 -4.01
C LYS A 97 -9.42 -8.93 -4.74
N ARG A 98 -9.06 -7.81 -4.08
CA ARG A 98 -8.14 -6.82 -4.68
C ARG A 98 -6.74 -7.37 -4.92
N HIS A 99 -6.21 -8.21 -4.02
CA HIS A 99 -4.94 -8.91 -4.24
C HIS A 99 -5.01 -9.79 -5.50
N GLU A 100 -6.13 -10.48 -5.70
CA GLU A 100 -6.38 -11.29 -6.90
C GLU A 100 -6.51 -10.46 -8.18
N ASP A 101 -7.18 -9.31 -8.11
CA ASP A 101 -7.29 -8.37 -9.22
C ASP A 101 -5.90 -7.84 -9.63
N PHE A 102 -5.05 -7.49 -8.67
CA PHE A 102 -3.65 -7.12 -8.92
C PHE A 102 -2.85 -8.28 -9.51
N HIS A 103 -3.08 -9.52 -9.04
CA HIS A 103 -2.44 -10.71 -9.60
C HIS A 103 -2.83 -10.91 -11.07
N ALA A 104 -4.11 -10.74 -11.40
CA ALA A 104 -4.64 -10.84 -12.75
C ALA A 104 -4.07 -9.74 -13.67
N ALA A 105 -3.86 -8.53 -13.14
CA ALA A 105 -3.17 -7.44 -13.83
C ALA A 105 -1.64 -7.65 -13.97
N GLY A 106 -1.09 -8.74 -13.44
CA GLY A 106 0.33 -9.10 -13.54
C GLY A 106 1.19 -8.63 -12.38
N GLY A 107 0.61 -8.02 -11.34
CA GLY A 107 1.30 -7.66 -10.10
C GLY A 107 1.84 -8.89 -9.36
N ARG A 108 3.07 -8.79 -8.85
CA ARG A 108 3.78 -9.87 -8.13
C ARG A 108 4.50 -9.39 -6.88
N LEU A 109 4.25 -8.14 -6.51
CA LEU A 109 4.93 -7.44 -5.43
C LEU A 109 3.86 -6.82 -4.51
N SER A 110 4.12 -6.86 -3.21
CA SER A 110 3.45 -6.00 -2.23
C SER A 110 4.48 -5.06 -1.60
N ASP A 111 4.06 -3.83 -1.30
CA ASP A 111 4.89 -2.82 -0.64
C ASP A 111 4.22 -2.30 0.61
N HIS A 112 5.00 -2.11 1.67
CA HIS A 112 4.52 -1.65 2.97
C HIS A 112 5.45 -0.58 3.53
N GLY A 113 4.93 0.63 3.70
CA GLY A 113 5.64 1.75 4.30
C GLY A 113 5.30 1.92 5.78
N LEU A 114 6.24 1.60 6.66
CA LEU A 114 6.04 1.63 8.11
C LEU A 114 7.23 2.29 8.81
N ASP A 115 7.02 2.83 10.01
CA ASP A 115 8.16 3.25 10.86
C ASP A 115 8.99 2.03 11.29
N ARG A 116 8.30 0.99 11.78
CA ARG A 116 8.82 -0.35 12.04
C ARG A 116 7.73 -1.38 11.78
N CYS A 117 8.12 -2.65 11.68
CA CYS A 117 7.12 -3.72 11.72
C CYS A 117 6.30 -3.63 13.03
N PRO A 118 4.98 -3.88 12.99
CA PRO A 118 4.21 -4.06 14.21
C PRO A 118 4.69 -5.34 14.93
N ALA A 119 4.63 -5.37 16.26
CA ALA A 119 5.16 -6.49 17.05
C ALA A 119 4.14 -7.10 18.02
N LEU A 120 2.96 -6.48 18.18
CA LEU A 120 1.95 -6.94 19.13
C LEU A 120 0.99 -7.90 18.42
N SER A 121 1.03 -9.17 18.82
CA SER A 121 0.09 -10.18 18.32
C SER A 121 -1.36 -9.77 18.57
N CYS A 122 -2.25 -10.18 17.69
CA CYS A 122 -3.66 -9.83 17.73
C CYS A 122 -4.48 -11.04 17.29
N SER A 123 -5.44 -11.44 18.12
CA SER A 123 -6.41 -12.48 17.79
C SER A 123 -7.50 -11.96 16.85
N ASP A 124 -8.22 -12.86 16.18
CA ASP A 124 -9.38 -12.50 15.34
C ASP A 124 -10.42 -11.67 16.12
N THR A 125 -10.68 -12.05 17.37
CA THR A 125 -11.64 -11.35 18.24
C THR A 125 -11.18 -9.91 18.53
N GLU A 126 -9.91 -9.72 18.87
CA GLU A 126 -9.35 -8.39 19.12
C GLU A 126 -9.38 -7.54 17.84
N ALA A 127 -8.95 -8.11 16.71
CA ALA A 127 -8.97 -7.43 15.42
C ALA A 127 -10.38 -7.00 15.03
N SER A 128 -11.39 -7.86 15.26
CA SER A 128 -12.80 -7.53 14.99
C SER A 128 -13.30 -6.37 15.84
N LEU A 129 -12.98 -6.37 17.15
CA LEU A 129 -13.36 -5.29 18.05
C LEU A 129 -12.71 -3.96 17.67
N ILE A 130 -11.43 -3.99 17.27
CA ILE A 130 -10.69 -2.80 16.83
C ILE A 130 -11.29 -2.26 15.53
N PHE A 131 -11.58 -3.15 14.57
CA PHE A 131 -12.25 -2.79 13.32
C PHE A 131 -13.61 -2.15 13.58
N ASP A 132 -14.48 -2.77 14.40
CA ASP A 132 -15.83 -2.27 14.68
C ASP A 132 -15.79 -0.89 15.34
N LYS A 133 -14.83 -0.68 16.25
CA LYS A 133 -14.60 0.62 16.90
C LYS A 133 -14.22 1.70 15.88
N ALA A 134 -13.26 1.41 14.99
CA ALA A 134 -12.84 2.34 13.95
C ALA A 134 -13.97 2.61 12.92
N ARG A 135 -14.67 1.56 12.48
CA ARG A 135 -15.82 1.66 11.56
C ARG A 135 -16.96 2.50 12.16
N SER A 136 -17.15 2.44 13.47
CA SER A 136 -18.15 3.27 14.18
C SER A 136 -17.73 4.74 14.37
N GLY A 137 -16.64 5.20 13.74
CA GLY A 137 -16.17 6.58 13.85
C GLY A 137 -15.35 6.87 15.12
N ARG A 138 -14.98 5.86 15.92
CA ARG A 138 -14.21 6.05 17.15
C ARG A 138 -12.75 5.70 16.91
N ALA A 139 -11.85 6.64 17.23
CA ALA A 139 -10.42 6.41 17.12
C ALA A 139 -9.97 5.30 18.08
N VAL A 140 -9.11 4.42 17.59
CA VAL A 140 -8.48 3.36 18.38
C VAL A 140 -7.19 3.89 19.02
N SER A 141 -6.74 3.25 20.11
CA SER A 141 -5.48 3.59 20.77
C SER A 141 -4.28 3.20 19.92
N SER A 142 -3.10 3.73 20.25
CA SER A 142 -1.85 3.34 19.57
C SER A 142 -1.56 1.84 19.70
N GLU A 143 -1.87 1.23 20.85
CA GLU A 143 -1.70 -0.21 21.07
C GLU A 143 -2.69 -1.03 20.21
N GLU A 144 -3.96 -0.62 20.17
CA GLU A 144 -4.98 -1.24 19.31
C GLU A 144 -4.58 -1.15 17.83
N LYS A 145 -4.08 0.02 17.38
CA LYS A 145 -3.57 0.20 16.03
C LYS A 145 -2.39 -0.73 15.73
N GLU A 146 -1.43 -0.86 16.65
CA GLU A 146 -0.29 -1.75 16.46
C GLU A 146 -0.71 -3.22 16.33
N ARG A 147 -1.62 -3.67 17.21
CA ARG A 147 -2.21 -5.03 17.15
C ARG A 147 -2.95 -5.28 15.83
N PHE A 148 -3.80 -4.35 15.43
CA PHE A 148 -4.53 -4.47 14.16
C PHE A 148 -3.60 -4.43 12.94
N SER A 149 -2.55 -3.62 12.99
CA SER A 149 -1.53 -3.58 11.94
C SER A 149 -0.76 -4.91 11.88
N PHE A 150 -0.43 -5.51 13.03
CA PHE A 150 0.19 -6.85 13.07
C PHE A 150 -0.71 -7.90 12.41
N TYR A 151 -1.99 -7.92 12.79
CA TYR A 151 -2.99 -8.83 12.22
C TYR A 151 -3.03 -8.76 10.69
N LEU A 152 -3.15 -7.54 10.15
CA LEU A 152 -3.20 -7.33 8.71
C LEU A 152 -1.87 -7.61 8.01
N MET A 153 -0.74 -7.30 8.63
CA MET A 153 0.58 -7.61 8.07
C MET A 153 0.82 -9.12 7.94
N VAL A 154 0.32 -9.93 8.89
CA VAL A 154 0.34 -11.40 8.79
C VAL A 154 -0.59 -11.86 7.67
N PHE A 155 -1.83 -11.37 7.64
CA PHE A 155 -2.80 -11.66 6.57
C PHE A 155 -2.23 -11.38 5.18
N PHE A 156 -1.64 -10.21 4.95
CA PHE A 156 -1.01 -9.88 3.67
C PHE A 156 0.18 -10.78 3.36
N GLY A 157 1.02 -11.11 4.36
CA GLY A 157 2.13 -12.05 4.17
C GLY A 157 1.66 -13.44 3.74
N GLN A 158 0.53 -13.92 4.28
CA GLN A 158 -0.09 -15.18 3.86
C GLN A 158 -0.63 -15.12 2.42
N LEU A 159 -1.29 -14.03 2.04
CA LEU A 159 -1.73 -13.83 0.64
C LEU A 159 -0.55 -13.81 -0.33
N ASP A 160 0.51 -13.08 0.03
CA ASP A 160 1.72 -12.96 -0.77
C ASP A 160 2.39 -14.34 -0.93
N ALA A 161 2.58 -15.08 0.16
CA ALA A 161 3.15 -16.42 0.13
C ALA A 161 2.30 -17.40 -0.72
N ALA A 162 0.99 -17.39 -0.56
CA ALA A 162 0.07 -18.25 -1.31
C ALA A 162 0.12 -18.01 -2.83
N ARG A 163 0.44 -16.79 -3.26
CA ARG A 163 0.57 -16.40 -4.69
C ARG A 163 2.02 -16.34 -5.17
N GLY A 164 3.00 -16.65 -4.32
CA GLY A 164 4.43 -16.55 -4.63
C GLY A 164 4.90 -15.13 -4.93
N TRP A 165 4.32 -14.13 -4.25
CA TRP A 165 4.70 -12.73 -4.37
C TRP A 165 5.89 -12.38 -3.48
N THR A 166 6.65 -11.37 -3.90
CA THR A 166 7.69 -10.76 -3.06
C THR A 166 7.06 -9.68 -2.19
N LYS A 167 7.27 -9.76 -0.88
CA LYS A 167 6.89 -8.71 0.07
C LYS A 167 8.04 -7.72 0.30
N GLN A 168 7.77 -6.43 0.10
CA GLN A 168 8.70 -5.34 0.34
C GLN A 168 8.34 -4.63 1.65
N LEU A 169 9.35 -4.35 2.47
CA LEU A 169 9.21 -3.64 3.75
C LEU A 169 10.10 -2.38 3.71
N HIS A 170 9.48 -1.21 3.54
CA HIS A 170 10.18 0.08 3.61
C HIS A 170 10.02 0.66 5.03
N LEU A 171 11.07 0.49 5.84
CA LEU A 171 11.05 0.79 7.27
C LEU A 171 11.87 2.05 7.62
N GLY A 172 11.47 2.75 8.68
CA GLY A 172 12.23 3.84 9.29
C GLY A 172 12.05 5.28 8.79
N PRO A 173 11.15 5.66 7.86
CA PRO A 173 10.96 7.08 7.56
C PRO A 173 10.17 7.78 8.67
N MET A 174 10.71 8.88 9.20
CA MET A 174 9.94 9.87 9.98
C MET A 174 9.30 10.85 9.02
N ARG A 175 7.96 10.85 8.96
CA ARG A 175 7.22 11.61 7.97
C ARG A 175 6.70 12.94 8.48
N ASN A 176 6.54 13.90 7.58
CA ASN A 176 5.87 15.18 7.83
C ASN A 176 6.43 15.95 9.04
N THR A 177 7.75 15.95 9.20
CA THR A 177 8.44 16.48 10.39
C THR A 177 8.36 18.00 10.54
N ASN A 178 7.95 18.71 9.49
CA ASN A 178 7.67 20.14 9.52
C ASN A 178 6.15 20.39 9.44
N SER A 179 5.53 20.60 10.60
CA SER A 179 4.07 20.76 10.71
C SER A 179 3.52 22.00 10.00
N GLN A 180 4.30 23.08 9.93
CA GLN A 180 3.91 24.29 9.22
C GLN A 180 3.88 24.06 7.71
N MET A 181 4.90 23.37 7.19
CA MET A 181 4.98 23.06 5.76
C MET A 181 3.98 21.98 5.36
N PHE A 182 3.71 21.01 6.23
CA PHE A 182 2.65 20.03 6.01
C PHE A 182 1.27 20.68 5.82
N LYS A 183 0.93 21.70 6.62
CA LYS A 183 -0.33 22.45 6.43
C LYS A 183 -0.41 23.18 5.09
N ASN A 184 0.73 23.62 4.57
CA ASN A 184 0.80 24.44 3.34
C ASN A 184 0.91 23.59 2.07
N LEU A 185 1.66 22.48 2.12
CA LEU A 185 2.03 21.68 0.95
C LEU A 185 1.50 20.24 0.98
N GLY A 186 1.05 19.76 2.14
CA GLY A 186 0.67 18.36 2.33
C GLY A 186 1.85 17.40 2.44
N PRO A 187 1.58 16.08 2.40
CA PRO A 187 2.60 15.03 2.47
C PRO A 187 3.52 15.02 1.23
N ASP A 188 4.60 14.23 1.30
CA ASP A 188 5.52 13.97 0.17
C ASP A 188 6.15 15.24 -0.45
N SER A 189 6.28 16.31 0.35
CA SER A 189 6.74 17.63 -0.07
C SER A 189 8.19 17.94 0.36
N GLY A 190 8.98 16.90 0.68
CA GLY A 190 10.39 17.02 1.05
C GLY A 190 10.67 17.23 2.54
N PHE A 191 9.68 17.01 3.42
CA PHE A 191 9.80 17.17 4.88
C PHE A 191 9.76 15.82 5.65
N ASP A 192 10.17 14.75 4.97
CA ASP A 192 10.42 13.44 5.58
C ASP A 192 11.93 13.28 5.87
N THR A 193 12.28 12.57 6.94
CA THR A 193 13.67 12.34 7.36
C THR A 193 13.88 10.89 7.80
N ILE A 194 15.13 10.53 8.05
CA ILE A 194 15.54 9.22 8.59
C ILE A 194 15.14 9.16 10.07
N GLY A 195 14.33 8.17 10.43
CA GLY A 195 14.04 7.81 11.81
C GLY A 195 15.04 6.81 12.39
N ASP A 196 15.01 6.65 13.71
CA ASP A 196 15.91 5.80 14.49
C ASP A 196 15.17 4.76 15.36
N THR A 197 13.89 4.51 15.07
CA THR A 197 13.10 3.48 15.76
C THR A 197 13.79 2.12 15.67
N GLN A 198 13.88 1.42 16.79
CA GLN A 198 14.53 0.10 16.87
C GLN A 198 13.81 -0.93 15.98
N GLN A 199 14.50 -1.42 14.94
CA GLN A 199 13.90 -2.29 13.92
C GLN A 199 13.96 -3.79 14.25
N GLY A 200 15.09 -4.26 14.78
CA GLY A 200 15.42 -5.69 14.88
C GLY A 200 14.37 -6.54 15.60
N PRO A 201 14.00 -6.24 16.86
CA PRO A 201 13.06 -7.07 17.62
C PRO A 201 11.70 -7.23 16.94
N ALA A 202 11.14 -6.13 16.42
CA ALA A 202 9.83 -6.16 15.79
C ALA A 202 9.84 -6.89 14.45
N LEU A 203 10.90 -6.72 13.65
CA LEU A 203 11.07 -7.45 12.40
C LEU A 203 11.16 -8.95 12.63
N VAL A 204 11.95 -9.39 13.63
CA VAL A 204 12.07 -10.81 13.98
C VAL A 204 10.72 -11.39 14.42
N ALA A 205 10.00 -10.69 15.30
CA ALA A 205 8.68 -11.13 15.75
C ALA A 205 7.68 -11.28 14.59
N TYR A 206 7.68 -10.34 13.65
CA TYR A 206 6.82 -10.41 12.47
C TYR A 206 7.18 -11.59 11.55
N LEU A 207 8.46 -11.78 11.24
CA LEU A 207 8.90 -12.88 10.37
C LEU A 207 8.66 -14.25 11.00
N ASP A 208 8.84 -14.37 12.33
CA ASP A 208 8.56 -15.61 13.07
C ASP A 208 7.07 -15.96 13.04
N ALA A 209 6.19 -14.96 13.17
CA ALA A 209 4.75 -15.15 13.07
C ALA A 209 4.31 -15.65 11.67
N LEU A 210 4.97 -15.19 10.60
CA LEU A 210 4.73 -15.71 9.25
C LEU A 210 5.24 -17.15 9.05
N ALA A 211 6.31 -17.53 9.74
CA ALA A 211 6.87 -18.88 9.63
C ALA A 211 6.06 -19.93 10.43
N SER A 212 5.34 -19.47 11.45
CA SER A 212 4.65 -20.33 12.42
C SER A 212 3.16 -20.56 12.13
N GLY A 213 2.58 -19.88 11.14
CA GLY A 213 1.16 -19.97 10.77
C GLY A 213 0.96 -20.31 9.31
#